data_AF-A0A7J4LME8-F1
#
_entry.id   AF-A0A7J4LME8-F1
#
_cell.length_a   1.000
_cell.length_b   1.000
_cell.length_c   1.000
_cell.angle_alpha   90.00
_cell.angle_beta   90.00
_cell.angle_gamma   90.00
#
_symmetry.space_group_name_H-M   'P 1'
#
loop_
_entity.id
_entity.type
_entity.pdbx_description
1 polymer ?
#
loop_
_entity_poly.entity_id
_entity_poly.type
_entity_poly.pdbx_seq_one_letter_code
_entity_poly.pdbx_strand_id
1 'polypeptide(L)'
;YVLYSIFILIPLALVALLPAVSIVGVRIDTFMLVLIYVVILPLATFLYGEYILLQRPAAFAPPHIPERHPALENIRTLRRIAICLAIVLGTTLALLGYILLYFGNPYGIVSESIMGGLVPPTFPAVWGITAAISVYCTIAYMPYKRIRDGIKQIEIEFADALFVLGRRVSEGRSAEWAFMTTAETMRGSMISEVFAAIVGNLISLRATMQSAIFDEEYGALRDVYSDRVHTTMKLFTESVNRSHEAAGVAIVKLAEHLKELQEVEERIRQGLYDVTSTMRSTALIFAPLIAGVTLALSEVIQKILQSVSIEASRLPEEVGVVSIMKDVGTGMEQSVPPETFMLVIGIYVILMVVILVRFAGGIEYGGDKSQFMYELGQILPFAIIVFSVTTLASRILFRSMV
;
A
#
# COMPACT_ATOMS: atom_id res chain seq x y z
N TYR A 1 -8.69 -8.89 14.76
CA TYR A 1 -7.84 -9.09 15.95
C TYR A 1 -6.85 -10.26 15.81
N VAL A 2 -7.29 -11.49 15.53
CA VAL A 2 -6.40 -12.67 15.40
C VAL A 2 -5.24 -12.46 14.41
N LEU A 3 -5.52 -11.89 13.23
CA LEU A 3 -4.48 -11.63 12.22
C LEU A 3 -3.41 -10.63 12.72
N TYR A 4 -3.82 -9.58 13.42
CA TYR A 4 -2.89 -8.60 13.99
C TYR A 4 -2.00 -9.21 15.08
N SER A 5 -2.63 -9.89 16.04
CA SER A 5 -1.91 -10.46 17.17
C SER A 5 -0.98 -11.60 16.78
N ILE A 6 -1.38 -12.47 15.84
CA ILE A 6 -0.62 -13.68 15.52
C ILE A 6 0.36 -13.44 14.35
N PHE A 7 -0.07 -12.79 13.28
CA PHE A 7 0.72 -12.75 12.04
C PHE A 7 1.47 -11.43 11.83
N ILE A 8 1.25 -10.43 12.69
CA ILE A 8 1.98 -9.16 12.66
C ILE A 8 2.89 -9.04 13.88
N LEU A 9 2.33 -9.19 15.10
CA LEU A 9 3.12 -9.05 16.32
C LEU A 9 4.13 -10.18 16.53
N ILE A 10 3.76 -11.45 16.30
CA ILE A 10 4.69 -12.57 16.53
C ILE A 10 5.90 -12.50 15.58
N PRO A 11 5.75 -12.30 14.26
CA PRO A 11 6.90 -12.17 13.38
C PRO A 11 7.80 -10.98 13.74
N LEU A 12 7.21 -9.85 14.15
CA LEU A 12 7.99 -8.69 14.62
C LEU A 12 8.70 -8.96 15.95
N ALA A 13 8.05 -9.62 16.89
CA ALA A 13 8.67 -10.04 18.15
C ALA A 13 9.81 -11.03 17.90
N LEU A 14 9.63 -11.95 16.94
CA LEU A 14 10.67 -12.90 16.55
C LEU A 14 11.88 -12.18 15.95
N VAL A 15 11.67 -11.14 15.12
CA VAL A 15 12.76 -10.25 14.69
C VAL A 15 13.47 -9.65 15.90
N ALA A 16 12.74 -9.05 16.83
CA ALA A 16 13.32 -8.42 18.02
C ALA A 16 14.13 -9.38 18.91
N LEU A 17 13.81 -10.68 18.87
CA LEU A 17 14.51 -11.72 19.62
C LEU A 17 15.76 -12.26 18.91
N LEU A 18 15.97 -11.98 17.63
CA LEU A 18 17.14 -12.47 16.88
C LEU A 18 18.48 -12.20 17.59
N PRO A 19 18.75 -10.99 18.13
CA PRO A 19 20.00 -10.73 18.81
C PRO A 19 20.15 -11.60 20.07
N ALA A 20 19.07 -11.86 20.81
CA ALA A 20 19.09 -12.73 21.98
C ALA A 20 19.37 -14.20 21.59
N VAL A 21 18.77 -14.69 20.51
CA VAL A 21 19.02 -16.06 20.00
C VAL A 21 20.49 -16.25 19.61
N SER A 22 21.13 -15.22 19.07
CA SER A 22 22.56 -15.25 18.74
C SER A 22 23.47 -15.40 19.96
N ILE A 23 23.07 -14.89 21.14
CA ILE A 23 23.82 -15.00 22.39
C ILE A 23 23.72 -16.40 22.98
N VAL A 24 22.56 -17.06 22.83
CA VAL A 24 22.31 -18.41 23.34
C VAL A 24 23.12 -19.49 22.59
N GLY A 25 23.83 -19.11 21.51
CA GLY A 25 24.72 -20.02 20.77
C GLY A 25 23.99 -20.90 19.75
N VAL A 26 22.73 -20.57 19.43
CA VAL A 26 22.01 -21.22 18.33
C VAL A 26 22.63 -20.75 17.01
N ARG A 27 23.26 -21.69 16.28
CA ARG A 27 23.85 -21.39 14.96
C ARG A 27 22.72 -21.23 13.94
N ILE A 28 22.35 -19.99 13.66
CA ILE A 28 21.45 -19.64 12.56
C ILE A 28 22.30 -19.52 11.30
N ASP A 29 22.10 -20.43 10.36
CA ASP A 29 22.67 -20.30 9.02
C ASP A 29 22.01 -19.14 8.27
N THR A 30 22.77 -18.49 7.40
CA THR A 30 22.28 -17.43 6.50
C THR A 30 21.11 -17.94 5.67
N PHE A 31 21.18 -19.18 5.20
CA PHE A 31 20.10 -19.82 4.45
C PHE A 31 18.80 -19.92 5.28
N MET A 32 18.90 -20.36 6.54
CA MET A 32 17.73 -20.45 7.43
C MET A 32 17.12 -19.07 7.69
N LEU A 33 17.97 -18.04 7.87
CA LEU A 33 17.51 -16.68 8.09
C LEU A 33 16.73 -16.15 6.89
N VAL A 34 17.28 -16.30 5.68
CA VAL A 34 16.59 -15.93 4.43
C VAL A 34 15.28 -16.71 4.28
N LEU A 35 15.31 -18.03 4.47
CA LEU A 35 14.14 -18.89 4.31
C LEU A 35 13.01 -18.48 5.25
N ILE A 36 13.30 -18.24 6.52
CA ILE A 36 12.28 -17.90 7.53
C ILE A 36 11.72 -16.50 7.26
N TYR A 37 12.59 -15.49 7.14
CA TYR A 37 12.14 -14.09 7.10
C TYR A 37 11.75 -13.60 5.71
N VAL A 38 12.33 -14.12 4.62
CA VAL A 38 12.00 -13.66 3.26
C VAL A 38 10.90 -14.52 2.64
N VAL A 39 10.81 -15.79 3.01
CA VAL A 39 9.89 -16.74 2.36
C VAL A 39 8.77 -17.18 3.29
N ILE A 40 9.07 -17.91 4.36
CA ILE A 40 8.05 -18.59 5.17
C ILE A 40 7.12 -17.58 5.86
N LEU A 41 7.67 -16.61 6.61
CA LEU A 41 6.85 -15.66 7.36
C LEU A 41 6.01 -14.77 6.45
N PRO A 42 6.56 -14.10 5.41
CA PRO A 42 5.76 -13.28 4.51
C PRO A 42 4.71 -14.09 3.76
N LEU A 43 5.05 -15.29 3.30
CA LEU A 43 4.09 -16.15 2.58
C LEU A 43 2.95 -16.61 3.50
N ALA A 44 3.25 -17.04 4.72
CA ALA A 44 2.23 -17.44 5.69
C ALA A 44 1.29 -16.27 6.03
N THR A 45 1.85 -15.09 6.29
CA THR A 45 1.07 -13.87 6.54
C THR A 45 0.23 -13.47 5.34
N PHE A 46 0.78 -13.57 4.12
CA PHE A 46 0.06 -13.25 2.88
C PHE A 46 -1.11 -14.21 2.64
N LEU A 47 -0.87 -15.53 2.72
CA LEU A 47 -1.91 -16.54 2.50
C LEU A 47 -3.03 -16.42 3.53
N TYR A 48 -2.69 -16.22 4.80
CA TYR A 48 -3.69 -16.02 5.84
C TYR A 48 -4.44 -14.70 5.68
N GLY A 49 -3.74 -13.64 5.25
CA GLY A 49 -4.36 -12.37 4.88
C GLY A 49 -5.39 -12.54 3.77
N GLU A 50 -5.02 -13.16 2.65
CA GLU A 50 -5.95 -13.43 1.55
C GLU A 50 -7.10 -14.34 1.96
N TYR A 51 -6.86 -15.35 2.79
CA TYR A 51 -7.93 -16.21 3.33
C TYR A 51 -9.01 -15.39 4.06
N ILE A 52 -8.62 -14.42 4.90
CA ILE A 52 -9.57 -13.53 5.57
C ILE A 52 -10.28 -12.62 4.55
N LEU A 53 -9.54 -12.07 3.57
CA LEU A 53 -10.13 -11.21 2.56
C LEU A 53 -11.12 -11.95 1.65
N LEU A 54 -10.96 -13.25 1.44
CA LEU A 54 -11.91 -14.07 0.67
C LEU A 54 -13.22 -14.34 1.42
N GLN A 55 -13.21 -14.26 2.75
CA GLN A 55 -14.39 -14.49 3.59
C GLN A 55 -15.23 -13.23 3.82
N ARG A 56 -14.75 -12.06 3.38
CA ARG A 56 -15.50 -10.81 3.52
C ARG A 56 -16.74 -10.83 2.61
N PRO A 57 -17.90 -10.38 3.09
CA PRO A 57 -19.02 -10.06 2.21
C PRO A 57 -18.55 -9.03 1.17
N ALA A 58 -18.78 -9.29 -0.11
CA ALA A 58 -18.36 -8.41 -1.21
C ALA A 58 -19.19 -7.11 -1.21
N ALA A 59 -18.86 -6.17 -0.33
CA ALA A 59 -19.52 -4.87 -0.26
C ALA A 59 -18.96 -3.86 -1.27
N PHE A 60 -17.76 -4.10 -1.82
CA PHE A 60 -17.02 -3.12 -2.62
C PHE A 60 -16.50 -3.76 -3.91
N ALA A 61 -17.29 -3.72 -4.98
CA ALA A 61 -16.79 -4.07 -6.30
C ALA A 61 -15.99 -2.87 -6.86
N PRO A 62 -14.67 -2.99 -7.10
CA PRO A 62 -13.95 -1.93 -7.78
C PRO A 62 -14.44 -1.84 -9.23
N PRO A 63 -14.72 -0.64 -9.74
CA PRO A 63 -15.11 -0.44 -11.12
C PRO A 63 -13.95 -0.79 -12.03
N HIS A 64 -14.26 -1.46 -13.14
CA HIS A 64 -13.28 -1.77 -14.16
C HIS A 64 -13.13 -0.58 -15.10
N ILE A 65 -12.04 0.19 -14.93
CA ILE A 65 -11.72 1.33 -15.82
C ILE A 65 -10.96 0.79 -17.05
N PRO A 66 -11.54 0.82 -18.26
CA PRO A 66 -10.86 0.36 -19.46
C PRO A 66 -9.69 1.28 -19.83
N GLU A 67 -8.64 0.70 -20.43
CA GLU A 67 -7.48 1.47 -20.93
C GLU A 67 -7.82 2.46 -22.05
N ARG A 68 -9.05 2.42 -22.58
CA ARG A 68 -9.55 3.32 -23.63
C ARG A 68 -10.07 4.66 -23.10
N HIS A 69 -10.09 4.87 -21.79
CA HIS A 69 -10.55 6.14 -21.22
C HIS A 69 -9.67 7.31 -21.74
N PRO A 70 -10.25 8.47 -22.12
CA PRO A 70 -9.50 9.58 -22.70
C PRO A 70 -8.32 10.06 -21.85
N ALA A 71 -8.48 10.07 -20.51
CA ALA A 71 -7.40 10.45 -19.60
C ALA A 71 -6.25 9.42 -19.50
N LEU A 72 -6.37 8.25 -20.17
CA LEU A 72 -5.37 7.18 -20.20
C LEU A 72 -4.72 7.00 -21.58
N GLU A 73 -4.99 7.86 -22.57
CA GLU A 73 -4.42 7.72 -23.93
C GLU A 73 -2.88 7.59 -23.94
N ASN A 74 -2.20 8.32 -23.04
CA ASN A 74 -0.74 8.30 -22.89
C ASN A 74 -0.24 7.32 -21.81
N ILE A 75 -1.04 6.37 -21.35
CA ILE A 75 -0.66 5.50 -20.23
C ILE A 75 0.51 4.57 -20.59
N ARG A 76 0.60 4.13 -21.86
CA ARG A 76 1.68 3.25 -22.32
C ARG A 76 3.03 3.95 -22.29
N THR A 77 3.10 5.21 -22.73
CA THR A 77 4.32 6.01 -22.69
C THR A 77 4.66 6.37 -21.25
N LEU A 78 3.67 6.76 -20.44
CA LEU A 78 3.86 7.04 -19.02
C LEU A 78 4.40 5.82 -18.26
N ARG A 79 3.88 4.62 -18.53
CA ARG A 79 4.35 3.37 -17.92
C ARG A 79 5.77 3.03 -18.35
N ARG A 80 6.14 3.25 -19.62
CA ARG A 80 7.53 3.09 -20.09
C ARG A 80 8.47 4.07 -19.39
N ILE A 81 8.09 5.34 -19.30
CA ILE A 81 8.84 6.37 -18.57
C ILE A 81 8.99 5.98 -17.10
N ALA A 82 7.91 5.51 -16.46
CA ALA A 82 7.92 5.05 -15.08
C ALA A 82 8.88 3.86 -14.87
N ILE A 83 8.89 2.89 -15.79
CA ILE A 83 9.83 1.75 -15.73
C ILE A 83 11.26 2.23 -15.92
N CYS A 84 11.53 3.08 -16.92
CA CYS A 84 12.88 3.62 -17.14
C CYS A 84 13.37 4.42 -15.93
N LEU A 85 12.55 5.31 -15.38
CA LEU A 85 12.88 6.07 -14.18
C LEU A 85 13.07 5.16 -12.96
N ALA A 86 12.20 4.16 -12.76
CA ALA A 86 12.33 3.21 -11.66
C ALA A 86 13.63 2.40 -11.75
N ILE A 87 14.01 1.94 -12.96
CA ILE A 87 15.26 1.21 -13.18
C ILE A 87 16.44 2.15 -12.95
N VAL A 88 16.45 3.35 -13.54
CA VAL A 88 17.56 4.31 -13.41
C VAL A 88 17.73 4.76 -11.96
N LEU A 89 16.66 5.17 -11.28
CA LEU A 89 16.72 5.58 -9.87
C LEU A 89 17.07 4.41 -8.96
N GLY A 90 16.46 3.24 -9.17
CA GLY A 90 16.73 2.05 -8.36
C GLY A 90 18.17 1.56 -8.50
N THR A 91 18.68 1.50 -9.73
CA THR A 91 20.07 1.10 -10.00
C THR A 91 21.08 2.13 -9.53
N THR A 92 20.84 3.44 -9.75
CA THR A 92 21.74 4.48 -9.26
C THR A 92 21.81 4.51 -7.74
N LEU A 93 20.68 4.38 -7.03
CA LEU A 93 20.65 4.28 -5.56
C LEU A 93 21.30 3.00 -5.04
N ALA A 94 21.05 1.85 -5.67
CA ALA A 94 21.67 0.60 -5.27
C ALA A 94 23.20 0.59 -5.50
N LEU A 95 23.64 1.15 -6.63
CA LEU A 95 25.05 1.28 -6.97
C LEU A 95 25.76 2.36 -6.16
N LEU A 96 25.05 3.39 -5.67
CA LEU A 96 25.62 4.46 -4.87
C LEU A 96 26.39 3.92 -3.64
N GLY A 97 25.89 2.85 -3.01
CA GLY A 97 26.57 2.20 -1.89
C GLY A 97 27.92 1.61 -2.26
N TYR A 98 28.00 0.90 -3.39
CA TYR A 98 29.24 0.31 -3.89
C TYR A 98 30.19 1.34 -4.50
N ILE A 99 29.65 2.39 -5.14
CA ILE A 99 30.44 3.49 -5.73
C ILE A 99 31.09 4.34 -4.63
N LEU A 100 30.39 4.63 -3.53
CA LEU A 100 30.98 5.36 -2.40
C LEU A 100 32.12 4.57 -1.74
N LEU A 101 31.99 3.23 -1.70
CA LEU A 101 32.99 2.32 -1.16
C LEU A 101 34.23 2.26 -2.08
N TYR A 102 34.03 2.30 -3.41
CA TYR A 102 35.12 2.35 -4.39
C TYR A 102 35.90 3.69 -4.39
N PHE A 103 35.24 4.81 -4.11
CA PHE A 103 35.86 6.15 -4.05
C PHE A 103 36.69 6.43 -2.78
N GLY A 104 36.91 5.44 -1.92
CA GLY A 104 37.75 5.57 -0.74
C GLY A 104 37.10 6.37 0.40
N ASN A 105 35.77 6.37 0.49
CA ASN A 105 35.00 6.80 1.66
C ASN A 105 35.37 8.21 2.19
N PRO A 106 35.19 9.28 1.40
CA PRO A 106 35.73 10.62 1.69
C PRO A 106 35.24 11.29 2.99
N TYR A 107 34.31 10.67 3.73
CA TYR A 107 33.75 11.16 5.00
C TYR A 107 33.49 10.06 6.05
N GLY A 108 33.93 8.82 5.86
CA GLY A 108 33.66 7.71 6.80
C GLY A 108 32.17 7.31 6.92
N ILE A 109 31.36 7.63 5.91
CA ILE A 109 29.90 7.41 5.93
C ILE A 109 29.57 5.93 5.72
N VAL A 110 30.34 5.23 4.90
CA VAL A 110 30.14 3.81 4.61
C VAL A 110 31.06 2.97 5.48
N SER A 111 30.52 1.95 6.13
CA SER A 111 31.28 1.09 7.04
C SER A 111 32.22 0.16 6.27
N GLU A 112 33.54 0.37 6.40
CA GLU A 112 34.58 -0.60 5.96
C GLU A 112 34.86 -1.66 7.04
N SER A 113 34.37 -1.46 8.26
CA SER A 113 34.45 -2.39 9.40
C SER A 113 33.15 -2.36 10.21
N ILE A 114 32.92 -3.35 11.07
CA ILE A 114 31.72 -3.43 11.92
C ILE A 114 31.65 -2.19 12.81
N MET A 115 30.58 -1.39 12.66
CA MET A 115 30.42 -0.06 13.28
C MET A 115 31.50 1.00 12.93
N GLY A 116 32.28 0.81 11.86
CA GLY A 116 33.29 1.78 11.43
C GLY A 116 32.70 3.06 10.83
N GLY A 117 31.57 2.95 10.12
CA GLY A 117 30.90 4.07 9.44
C GLY A 117 29.43 4.25 9.85
N LEU A 118 28.79 5.29 9.33
CA LEU A 118 27.40 5.66 9.70
C LEU A 118 26.36 4.67 9.13
N VAL A 119 26.60 4.13 7.93
CA VAL A 119 25.64 3.33 7.17
C VAL A 119 26.28 2.02 6.66
N PRO A 120 25.59 0.86 6.74
CA PRO A 120 26.07 -0.38 6.12
C PRO A 120 26.12 -0.29 4.59
N PRO A 121 27.03 -0.99 3.90
CA PRO A 121 27.12 -0.98 2.43
C PRO A 121 25.85 -1.47 1.71
N THR A 122 25.05 -2.33 2.35
CA THR A 122 23.82 -2.91 1.79
C THR A 122 22.58 -2.03 1.96
N PHE A 123 22.67 -0.93 2.71
CA PHE A 123 21.56 -0.02 2.97
C PHE A 123 21.06 0.72 1.72
N PRO A 124 21.92 1.20 0.82
CA PRO A 124 21.48 1.81 -0.44
C PRO A 124 20.79 0.82 -1.38
N ALA A 125 21.07 -0.49 -1.27
CA ALA A 125 20.36 -1.51 -2.05
C ALA A 125 18.88 -1.63 -1.64
N VAL A 126 18.58 -1.59 -0.34
CA VAL A 126 17.20 -1.57 0.17
C VAL A 126 16.45 -0.32 -0.29
N TRP A 127 17.13 0.83 -0.28
CA TRP A 127 16.61 2.09 -0.83
C TRP A 127 16.41 2.03 -2.35
N GLY A 128 17.30 1.39 -3.10
CA GLY A 128 17.17 1.20 -4.54
C GLY A 128 15.94 0.37 -4.91
N ILE A 129 15.72 -0.76 -4.23
CA ILE A 129 14.51 -1.59 -4.41
C ILE A 129 13.25 -0.77 -4.08
N THR A 130 13.28 -0.05 -2.96
CA THR A 130 12.15 0.77 -2.51
C THR A 130 11.82 1.89 -3.48
N ALA A 131 12.83 2.63 -3.94
CA ALA A 131 12.67 3.71 -4.90
C ALA A 131 12.14 3.20 -6.24
N ALA A 132 12.65 2.05 -6.72
CA ALA A 132 12.16 1.44 -7.96
C ALA A 132 10.67 1.08 -7.87
N ILE A 133 10.26 0.41 -6.80
CA ILE A 133 8.86 0.04 -6.57
C ILE A 133 8.00 1.31 -6.43
N SER A 134 8.42 2.24 -5.57
CA SER A 134 7.67 3.46 -5.27
C SER A 134 7.45 4.33 -6.50
N VAL A 135 8.50 4.64 -7.26
CA VAL A 135 8.43 5.48 -8.46
C VAL A 135 7.54 4.84 -9.52
N TYR A 136 7.70 3.54 -9.76
CA TYR A 136 6.85 2.82 -10.73
C TYR A 136 5.37 2.87 -10.31
N CYS A 137 5.10 2.54 -9.05
CA CYS A 137 3.75 2.49 -8.49
C CYS A 137 3.06 3.85 -8.53
N THR A 138 3.73 4.94 -8.13
CA THR A 138 3.12 6.27 -8.09
C THR A 138 2.86 6.80 -9.51
N ILE A 139 3.84 6.74 -10.41
CA ILE A 139 3.69 7.34 -11.74
C ILE A 139 2.68 6.54 -12.58
N ALA A 140 2.76 5.21 -12.58
CA ALA A 140 1.90 4.39 -13.42
C ALA A 140 0.43 4.40 -12.98
N TYR A 141 0.15 4.53 -11.67
CA TYR A 141 -1.21 4.40 -11.14
C TYR A 141 -1.87 5.72 -10.71
N MET A 142 -1.15 6.85 -10.72
CA MET A 142 -1.74 8.17 -10.43
C MET A 142 -2.92 8.53 -11.35
N PRO A 143 -2.87 8.31 -12.68
CA PRO A 143 -4.00 8.64 -13.56
C PRO A 143 -5.25 7.80 -13.26
N TYR A 144 -5.05 6.49 -13.03
CA TYR A 144 -6.14 5.58 -12.65
C TYR A 144 -6.81 5.99 -11.34
N LYS A 145 -6.01 6.38 -10.35
CA LYS A 145 -6.54 6.86 -9.07
C LYS A 145 -7.39 8.12 -9.25
N ARG A 146 -6.95 9.10 -10.05
CA ARG A 146 -7.73 10.33 -10.28
C ARG A 146 -9.10 10.06 -10.89
N ILE A 147 -9.18 9.16 -11.87
CA ILE A 147 -10.44 8.75 -12.50
C ILE A 147 -11.32 8.05 -11.46
N ARG A 148 -10.74 7.12 -10.68
CA ARG A 148 -11.44 6.39 -9.62
C ARG A 148 -12.02 7.31 -8.55
N ASP A 149 -11.24 8.29 -8.10
CA ASP A 149 -11.68 9.29 -7.10
C ASP A 149 -12.85 10.12 -7.64
N GLY A 150 -12.81 10.51 -8.92
CA GLY A 150 -13.92 11.18 -9.61
C GLY A 150 -15.19 10.32 -9.69
N ILE A 151 -15.07 9.06 -10.09
CA ILE A 151 -16.22 8.13 -10.13
C ILE A 151 -16.80 7.90 -8.74
N LYS A 152 -15.94 7.76 -7.72
CA LYS A 152 -16.39 7.60 -6.33
C LYS A 152 -17.13 8.84 -5.85
N GLN A 153 -16.67 10.03 -6.22
CA GLN A 153 -17.36 11.27 -5.90
C GLN A 153 -18.74 11.35 -6.57
N ILE A 154 -18.81 10.98 -7.86
CA ILE A 154 -20.07 10.86 -8.60
C ILE A 154 -21.01 9.88 -7.87
N GLU A 155 -20.52 8.70 -7.47
CA GLU A 155 -21.31 7.71 -6.73
C GLU A 155 -21.86 8.28 -5.42
N ILE A 156 -21.05 9.00 -4.64
CA ILE A 156 -21.48 9.63 -3.39
C ILE A 156 -22.63 10.60 -3.64
N GLU A 157 -22.46 11.50 -4.60
CA GLU A 157 -23.43 12.56 -4.94
C GLU A 157 -24.68 12.03 -5.66
N PHE A 158 -24.58 10.84 -6.28
CA PHE A 158 -25.62 10.29 -7.15
C PHE A 158 -26.94 10.01 -6.43
N ALA A 159 -26.89 9.56 -5.17
CA ALA A 159 -28.11 9.28 -4.40
C ALA A 159 -28.93 10.56 -4.17
N ASP A 160 -28.27 11.66 -3.79
CA ASP A 160 -28.95 12.94 -3.59
C ASP A 160 -29.43 13.54 -4.93
N ALA A 161 -28.64 13.40 -6.00
CA ALA A 161 -29.06 13.82 -7.34
C ALA A 161 -30.30 13.05 -7.84
N LEU A 162 -30.35 11.73 -7.65
CA LEU A 162 -31.51 10.92 -7.98
C LEU A 162 -32.74 11.28 -7.16
N PHE A 163 -32.57 11.65 -5.88
CA PHE A 163 -33.68 12.10 -5.05
C PHE A 163 -34.32 13.37 -5.61
N VAL A 164 -33.50 14.36 -5.99
CA VAL A 164 -33.99 15.61 -6.62
C VAL A 164 -34.66 15.32 -7.96
N LEU A 165 -34.01 14.51 -8.82
CA LEU A 165 -34.52 14.11 -10.12
C LEU A 165 -35.87 13.39 -10.00
N GLY A 166 -35.92 12.36 -9.18
CA GLY A 166 -37.12 11.55 -8.94
C GLY A 166 -38.27 12.39 -8.39
N ARG A 167 -37.99 13.34 -7.49
CA ARG A 167 -39.00 14.26 -6.95
C ARG A 167 -39.61 15.13 -8.04
N ARG A 168 -38.80 15.70 -8.94
CA ARG A 168 -39.32 16.51 -10.07
C ARG A 168 -40.15 15.69 -11.05
N VAL A 169 -39.70 14.48 -11.36
CA VAL A 169 -40.43 13.57 -12.25
C VAL A 169 -41.76 13.12 -11.61
N SER A 170 -41.78 12.88 -10.29
CA SER A 170 -43.00 12.55 -9.54
C SER A 170 -44.02 13.69 -9.48
N GLU A 171 -43.57 14.95 -9.57
CA GLU A 171 -44.42 16.14 -9.69
C GLU A 171 -45.05 16.29 -11.10
N GLY A 172 -44.87 15.31 -11.99
CA GLY A 172 -45.38 15.32 -13.37
C GLY A 172 -44.59 16.20 -14.33
N ARG A 173 -43.38 16.64 -13.95
CA ARG A 173 -42.49 17.40 -14.85
C ARG A 173 -41.88 16.48 -15.90
N SER A 174 -41.60 17.03 -17.08
CA SER A 174 -40.85 16.30 -18.09
C SER A 174 -39.46 15.95 -17.55
N ALA A 175 -38.95 14.78 -17.95
CA ALA A 175 -37.66 14.32 -17.48
C ALA A 175 -36.50 15.24 -17.95
N GLU A 176 -36.64 15.90 -19.11
CA GLU A 176 -35.69 16.95 -19.56
C GLU A 176 -35.60 18.11 -18.55
N TRP A 177 -36.76 18.63 -18.13
CA TRP A 177 -36.82 19.71 -17.15
C TRP A 177 -36.29 19.24 -15.80
N ALA A 178 -36.59 18.00 -15.41
CA ALA A 178 -36.09 17.40 -14.18
C ALA A 178 -34.55 17.29 -14.18
N PHE A 179 -33.92 16.85 -15.28
CA PHE A 179 -32.46 16.81 -15.41
C PHE A 179 -31.84 18.20 -15.35
N MET A 180 -32.43 19.18 -16.06
CA MET A 180 -31.97 20.56 -16.05
C MET A 180 -31.99 21.14 -14.64
N THR A 181 -33.14 21.06 -13.95
CA THR A 181 -33.26 21.56 -12.58
C THR A 181 -32.35 20.82 -11.60
N THR A 182 -32.14 19.51 -11.79
CA THR A 182 -31.23 18.74 -10.93
C THR A 182 -29.78 19.16 -11.13
N ALA A 183 -29.33 19.35 -12.38
CA ALA A 183 -27.99 19.86 -12.68
C ALA A 183 -27.77 21.26 -12.08
N GLU A 184 -28.80 22.13 -12.13
CA GLU A 184 -28.75 23.46 -11.52
C GLU A 184 -28.71 23.43 -9.99
N THR A 185 -29.49 22.53 -9.38
CA THR A 185 -29.54 22.36 -7.92
C THR A 185 -28.22 21.80 -7.38
N MET A 186 -27.59 20.92 -8.15
CA MET A 186 -26.33 20.27 -7.80
C MET A 186 -25.09 21.04 -8.28
N ARG A 187 -25.21 22.31 -8.69
CA ARG A 187 -24.07 23.10 -9.22
C ARG A 187 -22.86 23.06 -8.28
N GLY A 188 -21.69 22.78 -8.85
CA GLY A 188 -20.43 22.65 -8.13
C GLY A 188 -20.09 21.22 -7.69
N SER A 189 -20.97 20.25 -7.98
CA SER A 189 -20.71 18.80 -7.80
C SER A 189 -20.26 18.14 -9.10
N MET A 190 -19.58 16.99 -9.02
CA MET A 190 -19.15 16.24 -10.20
C MET A 190 -20.35 15.64 -10.95
N ILE A 191 -21.39 15.20 -10.24
CA ILE A 191 -22.60 14.66 -10.87
C ILE A 191 -23.37 15.72 -11.68
N SER A 192 -23.24 17.01 -11.32
CA SER A 192 -23.90 18.09 -12.06
C SER A 192 -23.38 18.24 -13.48
N GLU A 193 -22.08 18.00 -13.71
CA GLU A 193 -21.49 18.02 -15.05
C GLU A 193 -22.05 16.89 -15.92
N VAL A 194 -22.21 15.70 -15.33
CA VAL A 194 -22.82 14.54 -16.00
C VAL A 194 -24.28 14.85 -16.37
N PHE A 195 -25.06 15.41 -15.44
CA PHE A 195 -26.47 15.72 -15.71
C PHE A 195 -26.63 16.88 -16.69
N ALA A 196 -25.75 17.88 -16.64
CA ALA A 196 -25.71 18.95 -17.63
C ALA A 196 -25.35 18.42 -19.03
N ALA A 197 -24.46 17.44 -19.14
CA ALA A 197 -24.15 16.77 -20.40
C ALA A 197 -25.37 16.00 -20.96
N ILE A 198 -26.16 15.33 -20.10
CA ILE A 198 -27.43 14.70 -20.51
C ILE A 198 -28.37 15.76 -21.11
N VAL A 199 -28.54 16.90 -20.44
CA VAL A 199 -29.39 18.00 -20.91
C VAL A 199 -28.88 18.58 -22.23
N GLY A 200 -27.56 18.76 -22.37
CA GLY A 200 -26.92 19.19 -23.61
C GLY A 200 -27.20 18.23 -24.76
N ASN A 201 -27.08 16.93 -24.54
CA ASN A 201 -27.38 15.92 -25.55
C ASN A 201 -28.87 15.90 -25.95
N LEU A 202 -29.78 16.07 -24.98
CA LEU A 202 -31.22 16.14 -25.23
C LEU A 202 -31.60 17.38 -26.06
N ILE A 203 -31.05 18.55 -25.73
CA ILE A 203 -31.43 19.83 -26.37
C ILE A 203 -30.67 20.05 -27.68
N SER A 204 -29.34 19.89 -27.67
CA SER A 204 -28.48 20.24 -28.80
C SER A 204 -28.46 19.17 -29.89
N LEU A 205 -28.46 17.88 -29.50
CA LEU A 205 -28.45 16.77 -30.46
C LEU A 205 -29.86 16.22 -30.76
N ARG A 206 -30.89 16.68 -30.04
CA ARG A 206 -32.26 16.13 -30.08
C ARG A 206 -32.27 14.60 -29.92
N ALA A 207 -31.34 14.09 -29.11
CA ALA A 207 -31.19 12.67 -28.89
C ALA A 207 -32.34 12.12 -28.03
N THR A 208 -32.63 10.83 -28.16
CA THR A 208 -33.53 10.16 -27.22
C THR A 208 -32.88 10.10 -25.84
N MET A 209 -33.69 9.98 -24.77
CA MET A 209 -33.16 9.88 -23.40
C MET A 209 -32.16 8.74 -23.23
N GLN A 210 -32.44 7.59 -23.85
CA GLN A 210 -31.55 6.45 -23.80
C GLN A 210 -30.21 6.75 -24.49
N SER A 211 -30.23 7.35 -25.69
CA SER A 211 -29.00 7.72 -26.41
C SER A 211 -28.23 8.83 -25.70
N ALA A 212 -28.91 9.88 -25.20
CA ALA A 212 -28.28 10.98 -24.48
C ALA A 212 -27.47 10.54 -23.25
N ILE A 213 -27.89 9.44 -22.63
CA ILE A 213 -27.26 8.88 -21.42
C ILE A 213 -26.22 7.80 -21.77
N PHE A 214 -26.53 6.88 -22.68
CA PHE A 214 -25.79 5.61 -22.85
C PHE A 214 -25.09 5.43 -24.21
N ASP A 215 -25.19 6.38 -25.14
CA ASP A 215 -24.52 6.26 -26.43
C ASP A 215 -22.99 6.14 -26.28
N GLU A 216 -22.35 5.27 -27.07
CA GLU A 216 -20.92 5.00 -26.98
C GLU A 216 -20.05 6.18 -27.42
N GLU A 217 -20.57 7.06 -28.29
CA GLU A 217 -19.82 8.17 -28.87
C GLU A 217 -20.05 9.47 -28.08
N TYR A 218 -21.29 9.76 -27.69
CA TYR A 218 -21.64 11.04 -27.04
C TYR A 218 -22.42 10.91 -25.72
N GLY A 219 -22.72 9.70 -25.26
CA GLY A 219 -23.50 9.48 -24.04
C GLY A 219 -22.83 10.08 -22.80
N ALA A 220 -23.61 10.74 -21.94
CA ALA A 220 -23.09 11.42 -20.75
C ALA A 220 -22.45 10.46 -19.73
N LEU A 221 -22.84 9.18 -19.70
CA LEU A 221 -22.26 8.17 -18.81
C LEU A 221 -21.11 7.37 -19.44
N ARG A 222 -20.67 7.68 -20.66
CA ARG A 222 -19.59 6.94 -21.36
C ARG A 222 -18.32 6.82 -20.53
N ASP A 223 -17.97 7.88 -19.81
CA ASP A 223 -16.77 7.98 -18.98
C ASP A 223 -17.06 7.74 -17.47
N VAL A 224 -18.29 7.35 -17.12
CA VAL A 224 -18.71 7.04 -15.74
C VAL A 224 -18.77 5.52 -15.54
N TYR A 225 -17.63 4.93 -15.18
CA TYR A 225 -17.54 3.48 -14.94
C TYR A 225 -18.09 3.10 -13.56
N SER A 226 -19.41 3.21 -13.37
CA SER A 226 -20.08 2.71 -12.16
C SER A 226 -21.29 1.87 -12.53
N ASP A 227 -21.25 0.58 -12.20
CA ASP A 227 -22.37 -0.33 -12.43
C ASP A 227 -23.64 0.13 -11.71
N ARG A 228 -23.49 0.75 -10.54
CA ARG A 228 -24.59 1.28 -9.73
C ARG A 228 -25.27 2.46 -10.41
N VAL A 229 -24.49 3.43 -10.90
CA VAL A 229 -25.02 4.57 -11.65
C VAL A 229 -25.68 4.09 -12.94
N HIS A 230 -24.99 3.26 -13.71
CA HIS A 230 -25.45 2.79 -15.00
C HIS A 230 -26.74 1.96 -14.89
N THR A 231 -26.81 1.03 -13.95
CA THR A 231 -28.00 0.20 -13.71
C THR A 231 -29.18 1.04 -13.25
N THR A 232 -28.96 1.98 -12.33
CA THR A 232 -30.04 2.83 -11.82
C THR A 232 -30.59 3.77 -12.89
N MET A 233 -29.72 4.35 -13.72
CA MET A 233 -30.13 5.19 -14.84
C MET A 233 -30.85 4.37 -15.93
N LYS A 234 -30.48 3.11 -16.15
CA LYS A 234 -31.21 2.22 -17.07
C LYS A 234 -32.63 1.94 -16.56
N LEU A 235 -32.77 1.66 -15.26
CA LEU A 235 -34.09 1.49 -14.63
C LEU A 235 -34.91 2.78 -14.70
N PHE A 236 -34.30 3.94 -14.47
CA PHE A 236 -34.94 5.25 -14.63
C PHE A 236 -35.51 5.44 -16.03
N THR A 237 -34.66 5.31 -17.05
CA THR A 237 -35.03 5.57 -18.45
C THR A 237 -36.13 4.63 -18.95
N GLU A 238 -36.04 3.34 -18.62
CA GLU A 238 -37.08 2.36 -18.95
C GLU A 238 -38.41 2.66 -18.23
N SER A 239 -38.35 3.12 -16.97
CA SER A 239 -39.54 3.43 -16.18
C SER A 239 -40.24 4.71 -16.67
N VAL A 240 -39.47 5.75 -16.98
CA VAL A 240 -39.98 7.04 -17.48
C VAL A 240 -40.70 6.88 -18.82
N ASN A 241 -40.24 5.96 -19.67
CA ASN A 241 -40.91 5.65 -20.95
C ASN A 241 -42.30 5.02 -20.77
N ARG A 242 -42.58 4.38 -19.62
CA ARG A 242 -43.87 3.74 -19.34
C ARG A 242 -44.83 4.64 -18.58
N SER A 243 -44.35 5.31 -17.52
CA SER A 243 -45.15 6.22 -16.71
C SER A 243 -44.24 7.18 -15.94
N HIS A 244 -44.37 8.47 -16.19
CA HIS A 244 -43.55 9.50 -15.53
C HIS A 244 -43.76 9.53 -14.00
N GLU A 245 -45.01 9.57 -13.53
CA GLU A 245 -45.31 9.70 -12.11
C GLU A 245 -44.86 8.48 -11.30
N ALA A 246 -45.17 7.26 -11.79
CA ALA A 246 -44.74 6.02 -11.15
C ALA A 246 -43.21 5.85 -11.18
N ALA A 247 -42.54 6.27 -12.27
CA ALA A 247 -41.09 6.28 -12.35
C ALA A 247 -40.44 7.22 -11.34
N GLY A 248 -41.01 8.42 -11.16
CA GLY A 248 -40.54 9.38 -10.16
C GLY A 248 -40.56 8.80 -8.75
N VAL A 249 -41.68 8.19 -8.34
CA VAL A 249 -41.82 7.54 -7.03
C VAL A 249 -40.84 6.37 -6.85
N ALA A 250 -40.72 5.51 -7.87
CA ALA A 250 -39.78 4.39 -7.84
C ALA A 250 -38.32 4.87 -7.69
N ILE A 251 -37.97 5.98 -8.33
CA ILE A 251 -36.61 6.52 -8.32
C ILE A 251 -36.26 7.21 -7.02
N VAL A 252 -37.21 7.92 -6.40
CA VAL A 252 -37.04 8.43 -5.04
C VAL A 252 -36.79 7.27 -4.07
N LYS A 253 -37.53 6.15 -4.20
CA LYS A 253 -37.30 4.96 -3.38
C LYS A 253 -35.94 4.31 -3.62
N LEU A 254 -35.48 4.24 -4.87
CA LEU A 254 -34.13 3.77 -5.18
C LEU A 254 -33.05 4.71 -4.60
N ALA A 255 -33.26 6.01 -4.65
CA ALA A 255 -32.35 6.99 -4.05
C ALA A 255 -32.24 6.82 -2.53
N GLU A 256 -33.37 6.64 -1.83
CA GLU A 256 -33.39 6.32 -0.40
C GLU A 256 -32.61 5.03 -0.11
N HIS A 257 -32.84 3.97 -0.88
CA HIS A 257 -32.12 2.71 -0.70
C HIS A 257 -30.61 2.84 -0.96
N LEU A 258 -30.20 3.59 -1.98
CA LEU A 258 -28.79 3.87 -2.25
C LEU A 258 -28.12 4.63 -1.09
N LYS A 259 -28.85 5.53 -0.45
CA LYS A 259 -28.39 6.28 0.72
C LYS A 259 -28.23 5.38 1.95
N GLU A 260 -29.22 4.50 2.19
CA GLU A 260 -29.12 3.48 3.24
C GLU A 260 -27.91 2.56 3.04
N LEU A 261 -27.64 2.13 1.80
CA LEU A 261 -26.45 1.32 1.48
C LEU A 261 -25.14 2.09 1.78
N GLN A 262 -25.07 3.37 1.43
CA GLN A 262 -23.90 4.22 1.74
C GLN A 262 -23.70 4.38 3.25
N GLU A 263 -24.78 4.54 4.02
CA GLU A 263 -24.70 4.61 5.48
C GLU A 263 -24.20 3.29 6.10
N VAL A 264 -24.68 2.16 5.60
CA VAL A 264 -24.19 0.83 6.03
C VAL A 264 -22.71 0.67 5.69
N GLU A 265 -22.30 1.07 4.48
CA GLU A 265 -20.91 1.04 4.03
C GLU A 265 -20.00 1.87 4.95
N GLU A 266 -20.42 3.09 5.30
CA GLU A 266 -19.68 3.98 6.19
C GLU A 266 -19.58 3.41 7.61
N ARG A 267 -20.67 2.83 8.15
CA ARG A 267 -20.64 2.16 9.46
C ARG A 267 -19.67 0.98 9.48
N ILE A 268 -19.64 0.18 8.41
CA ILE A 268 -18.70 -0.95 8.28
C ILE A 268 -17.26 -0.41 8.23
N ARG A 269 -17.01 0.63 7.43
CA ARG A 269 -15.69 1.26 7.32
C ARG A 269 -15.22 1.79 8.68
N GLN A 270 -16.08 2.50 9.41
CA GLN A 270 -15.78 3.01 10.74
C GLN A 270 -15.52 1.89 11.74
N GLY A 271 -16.30 0.81 11.73
CA GLY A 271 -16.09 -0.35 12.60
C GLY A 271 -14.78 -1.11 12.34
N LEU A 272 -14.24 -1.01 11.12
CA LEU A 272 -12.96 -1.64 10.74
C LEU A 272 -11.77 -0.70 10.89
N TYR A 273 -12.01 0.60 11.09
CA TYR A 273 -11.00 1.64 11.14
C TYR A 273 -9.92 1.39 12.19
N ASP A 274 -10.31 0.93 13.39
CA ASP A 274 -9.34 0.67 14.46
C ASP A 274 -8.32 -0.40 14.04
N VAL A 275 -8.77 -1.46 13.37
CA VAL A 275 -7.91 -2.55 12.92
C VAL A 275 -7.04 -2.11 11.75
N THR A 276 -7.61 -1.44 10.74
CA THR A 276 -6.86 -1.00 9.56
C THR A 276 -5.87 0.11 9.90
N SER A 277 -6.26 1.06 10.75
CA SER A 277 -5.40 2.14 11.25
C SER A 277 -4.22 1.59 12.06
N THR A 278 -4.46 0.62 12.93
CA THR A 278 -3.39 -0.05 13.68
C THR A 278 -2.43 -0.76 12.72
N MET A 279 -2.93 -1.50 11.73
CA MET A 279 -2.09 -2.18 10.73
C MET A 279 -1.26 -1.20 9.89
N ARG A 280 -1.85 -0.07 9.47
CA ARG A 280 -1.14 0.96 8.72
C ARG A 280 -0.05 1.62 9.58
N SER A 281 -0.35 1.89 10.86
CA SER A 281 0.63 2.41 11.83
C SER A 281 1.77 1.42 12.07
N THR A 282 1.48 0.12 12.14
CA THR A 282 2.50 -0.92 12.25
C THR A 282 3.36 -1.01 11.00
N ALA A 283 2.78 -0.93 9.81
CA ALA A 283 3.54 -0.92 8.56
C ALA A 283 4.46 0.30 8.44
N LEU A 284 3.95 1.48 8.78
CA LEU A 284 4.67 2.76 8.62
C LEU A 284 5.74 2.99 9.70
N ILE A 285 5.43 2.66 10.95
CA ILE A 285 6.23 3.10 12.10
C ILE A 285 6.79 1.91 12.86
N PHE A 286 5.94 1.07 13.45
CA PHE A 286 6.40 0.09 14.44
C PHE A 286 7.27 -1.02 13.83
N ALA A 287 6.89 -1.58 12.69
CA ALA A 287 7.67 -2.65 12.04
C ALA A 287 9.06 -2.13 11.59
N PRO A 288 9.16 -1.02 10.84
CA PRO A 288 10.43 -0.38 10.54
C PRO A 288 11.27 -0.04 11.77
N LEU A 289 10.64 0.50 12.82
CA LEU A 289 11.34 0.92 14.03
C LEU A 289 11.93 -0.27 14.79
N ILE A 290 11.14 -1.32 15.01
CA ILE A 290 11.60 -2.54 15.69
C ILE A 290 12.73 -3.17 14.88
N ALA A 291 12.59 -3.26 13.55
CA ALA A 291 13.62 -3.81 12.69
C ALA A 291 14.93 -3.01 12.76
N GLY A 292 14.86 -1.68 12.73
CA GLY A 292 16.04 -0.81 12.81
C GLY A 292 16.77 -0.90 14.14
N VAL A 293 16.03 -0.94 15.26
CA VAL A 293 16.60 -1.13 16.61
C VAL A 293 17.26 -2.51 16.72
N THR A 294 16.57 -3.55 16.26
CA THR A 294 17.07 -4.94 16.28
C THR A 294 18.39 -5.07 15.53
N LEU A 295 18.49 -4.41 14.37
CA LEU A 295 19.68 -4.42 13.56
C LEU A 295 20.87 -3.80 14.28
N ALA A 296 20.67 -2.63 14.88
CA ALA A 296 21.72 -1.97 15.65
C ALA A 296 22.15 -2.82 16.86
N LEU A 297 21.21 -3.45 17.57
CA LEU A 297 21.51 -4.37 18.67
C LEU A 297 22.31 -5.60 18.21
N SER A 298 21.99 -6.18 17.06
CA SER A 298 22.72 -7.32 16.51
C SER A 298 24.19 -6.97 16.23
N GLU A 299 24.44 -5.79 15.67
CA GLU A 299 25.81 -5.33 15.40
C GLU A 299 26.61 -5.06 16.67
N VAL A 300 25.97 -4.52 17.70
CA VAL A 300 26.57 -4.33 19.03
C VAL A 300 27.02 -5.68 19.61
N ILE A 301 26.12 -6.67 19.59
CA ILE A 301 26.43 -8.00 20.10
C ILE A 301 27.56 -8.64 19.29
N GLN A 302 27.56 -8.48 17.96
CA GLN A 302 28.67 -8.95 17.12
C GLN A 302 30.01 -8.32 17.49
N LYS A 303 30.04 -7.00 17.70
CA LYS A 303 31.25 -6.27 18.09
C LYS A 303 31.77 -6.74 19.46
N ILE A 304 30.88 -6.96 20.42
CA ILE A 304 31.23 -7.49 21.75
C ILE A 304 31.76 -8.92 21.66
N LEU A 305 31.11 -9.79 20.88
CA LEU A 305 31.58 -11.18 20.70
C LEU A 305 32.95 -11.21 20.01
N GLN A 306 33.18 -10.33 19.04
CA GLN A 306 34.49 -10.19 18.40
C GLN A 306 35.57 -9.72 19.37
N SER A 307 35.30 -8.69 20.19
CA SER A 307 36.30 -8.22 21.17
C SER A 307 36.62 -9.28 22.21
N VAL A 308 35.62 -10.02 22.69
CA VAL A 308 35.81 -11.17 23.59
C VAL A 308 36.61 -12.28 22.92
N SER A 309 36.34 -12.60 21.65
CA SER A 309 37.08 -13.64 20.92
C SER A 309 38.56 -13.30 20.73
N ILE A 310 38.87 -12.03 20.44
CA ILE A 310 40.25 -11.54 20.29
C ILE A 310 40.97 -11.61 21.64
N GLU A 311 40.33 -11.18 22.73
CA GLU A 311 40.94 -11.20 24.05
C GLU A 311 41.13 -12.63 24.56
N ALA A 312 40.21 -13.56 24.25
CA ALA A 312 40.36 -14.98 24.53
C ALA A 312 41.52 -15.62 23.74
N SER A 313 41.74 -15.20 22.50
CA SER A 313 42.85 -15.69 21.66
C SER A 313 44.25 -15.22 22.11
N ARG A 314 44.32 -14.22 23.00
CA ARG A 314 45.57 -13.70 23.57
C ARG A 314 46.02 -14.45 24.83
N LEU A 315 45.21 -15.37 25.36
CA LEU A 315 45.57 -16.20 26.52
C LEU A 315 46.49 -17.37 26.09
N PRO A 316 47.53 -17.72 26.87
CA PRO A 316 48.42 -18.84 26.56
C PRO A 316 47.67 -20.19 26.46
N GLU A 317 48.05 -21.02 25.49
CA GLU A 317 47.44 -22.34 25.19
C GLU A 317 47.47 -23.36 26.35
N GLU A 318 48.22 -23.09 27.43
CA GLU A 318 48.39 -24.00 28.57
C GLU A 318 47.20 -24.00 29.55
N VAL A 319 46.29 -23.04 29.47
CA VAL A 319 45.07 -23.04 30.29
C VAL A 319 43.94 -23.66 29.47
N GLY A 320 43.50 -24.86 29.86
CA GLY A 320 42.43 -25.66 29.22
C GLY A 320 41.06 -24.98 29.02
N VAL A 321 40.94 -23.69 29.33
CA VAL A 321 39.82 -22.81 29.00
C VAL A 321 39.60 -22.72 27.48
N VAL A 322 40.66 -22.78 26.67
CA VAL A 322 40.54 -22.84 25.19
C VAL A 322 39.83 -24.13 24.75
N SER A 323 40.08 -25.26 25.42
CA SER A 323 39.40 -26.54 25.12
C SER A 323 37.95 -26.55 25.60
N ILE A 324 37.66 -25.96 26.76
CA ILE A 324 36.29 -25.83 27.30
C ILE A 324 35.48 -24.85 26.45
N MET A 325 36.07 -23.75 25.95
CA MET A 325 35.41 -22.87 24.97
C MET A 325 35.20 -23.54 23.61
N LYS A 326 36.09 -24.46 23.21
CA LYS A 326 35.97 -25.23 21.96
C LYS A 326 34.87 -26.30 22.04
N ASP A 327 34.67 -26.92 23.21
CA ASP A 327 33.63 -27.94 23.48
C ASP A 327 32.27 -27.36 23.91
N VAL A 328 32.24 -26.23 24.64
CA VAL A 328 30.99 -25.49 24.98
C VAL A 328 30.47 -24.68 23.79
N GLY A 329 31.28 -24.52 22.75
CA GLY A 329 30.77 -24.29 21.42
C GLY A 329 31.67 -23.43 20.56
N THR A 330 31.97 -23.97 19.39
CA THR A 330 32.17 -23.28 18.10
C THR A 330 31.03 -22.32 17.70
N GLY A 331 30.23 -21.83 18.67
CA GLY A 331 29.08 -20.94 18.53
C GLY A 331 29.40 -19.45 18.72
N MET A 332 30.67 -19.06 18.92
CA MET A 332 31.08 -17.65 18.93
C MET A 332 31.42 -17.08 17.55
N GLU A 333 31.45 -17.89 16.49
CA GLU A 333 31.33 -17.38 15.13
C GLU A 333 29.84 -17.16 14.85
N GLN A 334 29.35 -15.93 15.02
CA GLN A 334 28.07 -15.56 14.44
C GLN A 334 28.14 -15.81 12.93
N SER A 335 27.41 -16.83 12.48
CA SER A 335 27.49 -17.39 11.14
C SER A 335 26.92 -16.49 10.03
N VAL A 336 26.42 -15.29 10.37
CA VAL A 336 25.78 -14.39 9.41
C VAL A 336 26.53 -13.05 9.39
N PRO A 337 27.13 -12.67 8.25
CA PRO A 337 27.72 -11.35 8.08
C PRO A 337 26.67 -10.25 8.32
N PRO A 338 27.00 -9.17 9.05
CA PRO A 338 26.05 -8.10 9.35
C PRO A 338 25.45 -7.45 8.09
N GLU A 339 26.20 -7.42 6.99
CA GLU A 339 25.70 -6.93 5.69
C GLU A 339 24.55 -7.77 5.15
N THR A 340 24.65 -9.09 5.27
CA THR A 340 23.62 -10.04 4.83
C THR A 340 22.41 -9.99 5.76
N PHE A 341 22.64 -9.92 7.07
CA PHE A 341 21.58 -9.72 8.06
C PHE A 341 20.77 -8.45 7.75
N MET A 342 21.48 -7.36 7.45
CA MET A 342 20.87 -6.07 7.12
C MET A 342 20.00 -6.11 5.88
N LEU A 343 20.50 -6.76 4.82
CA LEU A 343 19.75 -6.93 3.58
C LEU A 343 18.49 -7.78 3.80
N VAL A 344 18.59 -8.87 4.56
CA VAL A 344 17.45 -9.75 4.81
C VAL A 344 16.36 -9.04 5.62
N ILE A 345 16.73 -8.36 6.70
CA ILE A 345 15.77 -7.60 7.51
C ILE A 345 15.17 -6.44 6.69
N GLY A 346 15.96 -5.75 5.87
CA GLY A 346 15.46 -4.70 4.97
C GLY A 346 14.43 -5.22 3.97
N ILE A 347 14.70 -6.35 3.32
CA ILE A 347 13.73 -7.01 2.41
C ILE A 347 12.49 -7.45 3.18
N TYR A 348 12.65 -8.01 4.38
CA TYR A 348 11.54 -8.40 5.22
C TYR A 348 10.63 -7.22 5.58
N VAL A 349 11.20 -6.06 5.93
CA VAL A 349 10.42 -4.83 6.19
C VAL A 349 9.64 -4.42 4.94
N ILE A 350 10.27 -4.43 3.76
CA ILE A 350 9.58 -4.13 2.48
C ILE A 350 8.39 -5.08 2.27
N LEU A 351 8.61 -6.39 2.42
CA LEU A 351 7.57 -7.42 2.25
C LEU A 351 6.43 -7.24 3.25
N MET A 352 6.75 -6.98 4.52
CA MET A 352 5.74 -6.74 5.54
C MET A 352 4.93 -5.49 5.24
N VAL A 353 5.55 -4.39 4.81
CA VAL A 353 4.83 -3.18 4.39
C VAL A 353 3.88 -3.49 3.24
N VAL A 354 4.35 -4.21 2.20
CA VAL A 354 3.53 -4.62 1.06
C VAL A 354 2.31 -5.42 1.51
N ILE A 355 2.51 -6.43 2.37
CA ILE A 355 1.43 -7.30 2.85
C ILE A 355 0.43 -6.53 3.72
N LEU A 356 0.92 -5.70 4.64
CA LEU A 356 0.06 -4.93 5.55
C LEU A 356 -0.77 -3.88 4.80
N VAL A 357 -0.18 -3.18 3.84
CA VAL A 357 -0.90 -2.24 2.98
C VAL A 357 -1.92 -2.98 2.11
N ARG A 358 -1.58 -4.14 1.56
CA ARG A 358 -2.50 -4.96 0.76
C ARG A 358 -3.70 -5.45 1.57
N PHE A 359 -3.46 -5.80 2.83
CA PHE A 359 -4.51 -6.26 3.72
C PHE A 359 -5.40 -5.11 4.19
N ALA A 360 -4.81 -4.01 4.67
CA ALA A 360 -5.55 -2.82 5.09
C ALA A 360 -6.38 -2.22 3.93
N GLY A 361 -5.77 -2.02 2.77
CA GLY A 361 -6.48 -1.54 1.58
C GLY A 361 -7.47 -2.56 1.01
N GLY A 362 -7.23 -3.86 1.23
CA GLY A 362 -8.19 -4.91 0.95
C GLY A 362 -9.48 -4.73 1.77
N ILE A 363 -9.34 -4.43 3.05
CA ILE A 363 -10.48 -4.18 3.95
C ILE A 363 -11.20 -2.87 3.58
N GLU A 364 -10.45 -1.79 3.36
CA GLU A 364 -11.02 -0.45 3.21
C GLU A 364 -11.61 -0.16 1.82
N TYR A 365 -11.02 -0.72 0.76
CA TYR A 365 -11.33 -0.39 -0.63
C TYR A 365 -11.70 -1.61 -1.50
N GLY A 366 -11.97 -2.77 -0.90
CA GLY A 366 -12.42 -3.95 -1.65
C GLY A 366 -11.35 -4.67 -2.47
N GLY A 367 -10.07 -4.32 -2.32
CA GLY A 367 -8.99 -4.90 -3.11
C GLY A 367 -8.81 -4.28 -4.50
N ASP A 368 -9.19 -3.01 -4.67
CA ASP A 368 -8.87 -2.23 -5.87
C ASP A 368 -7.35 -2.19 -6.11
N LYS A 369 -6.91 -2.78 -7.22
CA LYS A 369 -5.49 -2.86 -7.60
C LYS A 369 -4.87 -1.48 -7.80
N SER A 370 -5.62 -0.53 -8.39
CA SER A 370 -5.11 0.80 -8.72
C SER A 370 -4.83 1.60 -7.46
N GLN A 371 -5.76 1.54 -6.50
CA GLN A 371 -5.62 2.19 -5.20
C GLN A 371 -4.48 1.57 -4.39
N PHE A 372 -4.41 0.23 -4.34
CA PHE A 372 -3.34 -0.48 -3.64
C PHE A 372 -1.95 -0.09 -4.15
N MET A 373 -1.76 -0.10 -5.48
CA MET A 373 -0.47 0.22 -6.07
C MET A 373 -0.07 1.67 -5.79
N TYR A 374 -0.99 2.62 -5.91
CA TYR A 374 -0.71 4.03 -5.60
C TYR A 374 -0.35 4.22 -4.12
N GLU A 375 -1.15 3.64 -3.21
CA GLU A 375 -0.93 3.74 -1.77
C GLU A 375 0.40 3.11 -1.36
N LEU A 376 0.74 1.95 -1.92
CA LEU A 376 2.04 1.31 -1.71
C LEU A 376 3.18 2.23 -2.14
N GLY A 377 3.03 2.91 -3.29
CA GLY A 377 4.03 3.86 -3.77
C GLY A 377 4.29 5.02 -2.82
N GLN A 378 3.29 5.44 -2.04
CA GLN A 378 3.45 6.49 -1.03
C GLN A 378 3.93 5.96 0.32
N ILE A 379 3.41 4.83 0.79
CA ILE A 379 3.70 4.31 2.14
C ILE A 379 5.10 3.71 2.24
N LEU A 380 5.55 2.98 1.21
CA LEU A 380 6.83 2.29 1.21
C LEU A 380 8.04 3.21 1.49
N PRO A 381 8.20 4.38 0.85
CA PRO A 381 9.32 5.27 1.15
C PRO A 381 9.26 5.81 2.59
N PHE A 382 8.08 6.13 3.13
CA PHE A 382 7.96 6.55 4.54
C PHE A 382 8.41 5.46 5.51
N ALA A 383 7.99 4.21 5.28
CA ALA A 383 8.39 3.09 6.13
C ALA A 383 9.93 2.90 6.12
N ILE A 384 10.55 3.01 4.94
CA ILE A 384 12.01 2.86 4.82
C ILE A 384 12.77 4.07 5.38
N ILE A 385 12.20 5.28 5.33
CA ILE A 385 12.73 6.44 6.07
C ILE A 385 12.74 6.16 7.57
N VAL A 386 11.64 5.63 8.13
CA VAL A 386 11.58 5.30 9.56
C VAL A 386 12.60 4.22 9.91
N PHE A 387 12.68 3.14 9.13
CA PHE A 387 13.70 2.08 9.30
C PHE A 387 15.12 2.66 9.26
N SER A 388 15.38 3.56 8.33
CA SER A 388 16.65 4.24 8.14
C SER A 388 17.03 5.07 9.35
N VAL A 389 16.16 6.02 9.73
CA VAL A 389 16.39 6.94 10.84
C VAL A 389 16.58 6.18 12.15
N THR A 390 15.74 5.17 12.40
CA THR A 390 15.84 4.37 13.63
C THR A 390 17.13 3.56 13.67
N THR A 391 17.53 2.93 12.56
CA THR A 391 18.82 2.23 12.47
C THR A 391 20.00 3.16 12.76
N LEU A 392 20.03 4.35 12.15
CA LEU A 392 21.11 5.32 12.37
C LEU A 392 21.12 5.83 13.82
N ALA A 393 19.95 6.21 14.35
CA ALA A 393 19.82 6.71 15.72
C ALA A 393 20.27 5.65 16.75
N SER A 394 19.82 4.40 16.60
CA SER A 394 20.22 3.30 17.47
C SER A 394 21.71 2.99 17.36
N ARG A 395 22.30 3.01 16.15
CA ARG A 395 23.74 2.83 15.96
C ARG A 395 24.57 3.90 16.67
N ILE A 396 24.19 5.17 16.53
CA ILE A 396 24.88 6.30 17.21
C ILE A 396 24.79 6.12 18.73
N LEU A 397 23.61 5.80 19.24
CA LEU A 397 23.38 5.60 20.67
C LEU A 397 24.26 4.45 21.20
N PHE A 398 24.24 3.29 20.56
CA PHE A 398 25.00 2.15 21.06
C PHE A 398 26.51 2.24 20.81
N ARG A 399 26.97 2.97 19.79
CA ARG A 399 28.40 3.23 19.59
C ARG A 399 29.02 3.98 20.77
N SER A 400 28.25 4.78 21.51
CA SER A 400 28.71 5.42 22.74
C SER A 400 28.91 4.45 23.91
N MET A 401 28.32 3.25 23.83
CA MET A 401 28.34 2.23 24.89
C MET A 401 29.40 1.14 24.67
N VAL A 402 29.93 0.97 23.45
CA VAL A 402 30.88 -0.09 23.05
C VAL A 402 32.05 0.47 22.27
#